data_AF-A0A9X6N3Z2-F1
#
_entry.id   AF-A0A9X6N3Z2-F1
#
_cell.length_a   1.000
_cell.length_b   1.000
_cell.length_c   1.000
_cell.angle_alpha   90.00
_cell.angle_beta   90.00
_cell.angle_gamma   90.00
#
_symmetry.space_group_name_H-M   'P 1'
#
loop_
_entity.id
_entity.type
_entity.pdbx_description
1 polymer ?
#
loop_
_entity_poly.entity_id
_entity_poly.type
_entity_poly.pdbx_seq_one_letter_code
_entity_poly.pdbx_strand_id
1 'polypeptide(L)'
;MTEKKKKIGFNIVKNDSTDGHGGFGVGALSLENISPVFVDVLEKTAFVDIGAMHARSTVEKGIKFLTNKDEVPNGKPFWLVWVTIERTATGAYYAGVTACEMTVDREIRRGYKSLPEHVNKMDKSLKRHIMVEHMDESSKKVLGTFLKEHNEAIWNESSEELRRALLSE
;
A
#
# COMPACT_ATOMS: atom_id res chain seq x y z
N MET A 1 -22.02 22.56 2.50
CA MET A 1 -21.67 21.60 1.43
C MET A 1 -21.00 20.42 2.13
N THR A 2 -21.67 19.28 2.20
CA THR A 2 -21.15 18.09 2.88
C THR A 2 -20.06 17.48 2.00
N GLU A 3 -18.79 17.66 2.38
CA GLU A 3 -17.68 16.94 1.74
C GLU A 3 -17.95 15.45 1.87
N LYS A 4 -18.35 14.81 0.77
CA LYS A 4 -18.40 13.35 0.69
C LYS A 4 -16.96 12.88 0.82
N LYS A 5 -16.55 12.49 2.04
CA LYS A 5 -15.32 11.71 2.28
C LYS A 5 -15.28 10.62 1.21
N LYS A 6 -14.35 10.71 0.27
CA LYS A 6 -14.11 9.67 -0.72
C LYS A 6 -13.89 8.39 0.08
N LYS A 7 -14.76 7.39 -0.09
CA LYS A 7 -14.54 6.08 0.52
C LYS A 7 -13.18 5.58 0.04
N ILE A 8 -12.24 5.46 0.97
CA ILE A 8 -10.91 4.97 0.69
C ILE A 8 -11.07 3.48 0.35
N GLY A 9 -10.73 3.10 -0.88
CA GLY A 9 -11.09 1.82 -1.49
C GLY A 9 -10.12 0.69 -1.18
N PHE A 10 -9.89 0.39 0.09
CA PHE A 10 -9.11 -0.80 0.46
C PHE A 10 -9.88 -2.08 0.10
N ASN A 11 -9.14 -3.10 -0.35
CA ASN A 11 -9.66 -4.45 -0.42
C ASN A 11 -9.76 -5.00 1.01
N ILE A 12 -11.00 -5.18 1.48
CA ILE A 12 -11.29 -5.73 2.79
C ILE A 12 -12.14 -6.98 2.55
N VAL A 13 -11.64 -8.17 2.89
CA VAL A 13 -12.45 -9.39 2.86
C VAL A 13 -13.68 -9.20 3.74
N LYS A 14 -14.86 -9.39 3.17
CA LYS A 14 -16.10 -9.61 3.92
C LYS A 14 -16.09 -11.08 4.31
N ASN A 15 -16.06 -11.35 5.60
CA ASN A 15 -16.21 -12.71 6.09
C ASN A 15 -17.63 -13.17 5.78
N ASP A 16 -17.80 -13.97 4.73
CA ASP A 16 -18.97 -14.83 4.59
C ASP A 16 -18.52 -16.19 4.06
N SER A 17 -18.11 -17.04 5.00
CA SER A 17 -17.81 -18.44 4.73
C SER A 17 -18.20 -19.26 5.97
N THR A 18 -19.48 -19.20 6.32
CA THR A 18 -20.15 -20.24 7.12
C THR A 18 -21.02 -21.17 6.26
N ASP A 19 -20.97 -21.07 4.94
CA ASP A 19 -21.59 -22.08 4.06
C ASP A 19 -20.61 -23.21 3.75
N GLY A 20 -20.59 -24.17 4.67
CA GLY A 20 -20.63 -25.60 4.33
C GLY A 20 -19.64 -26.11 3.29
N HIS A 21 -18.35 -26.13 3.60
CA HIS A 21 -17.47 -27.28 3.35
C HIS A 21 -16.15 -27.05 4.09
N GLY A 22 -15.88 -27.88 5.11
CA GLY A 22 -14.56 -27.93 5.72
C GLY A 22 -13.55 -28.41 4.66
N GLY A 23 -12.65 -27.53 4.22
CA GLY A 23 -11.61 -27.91 3.27
C GLY A 23 -10.83 -26.74 2.70
N PHE A 24 -9.53 -26.72 3.02
CA PHE A 24 -8.44 -25.96 2.40
C PHE A 24 -8.44 -24.43 2.56
N GLY A 25 -7.50 -23.94 3.38
CA GLY A 25 -7.01 -22.56 3.25
C GLY A 25 -7.03 -21.68 4.51
N VAL A 26 -7.21 -22.22 5.71
CA VAL A 26 -6.96 -21.48 6.96
C VAL A 26 -5.48 -21.08 7.00
N GLY A 27 -5.16 -19.90 6.45
CA GLY A 27 -3.79 -19.40 6.29
C GLY A 27 -3.28 -19.24 4.84
N ALA A 28 -4.13 -19.36 3.80
CA ALA A 28 -3.71 -19.06 2.44
C ALA A 28 -3.50 -17.54 2.26
N LEU A 29 -2.31 -17.14 1.79
CA LEU A 29 -2.00 -15.76 1.43
C LEU A 29 -2.83 -15.34 0.20
N SER A 30 -3.96 -14.67 0.42
CA SER A 30 -4.85 -14.20 -0.64
C SER A 30 -4.47 -12.79 -1.09
N LEU A 31 -4.33 -12.59 -2.41
CA LEU A 31 -4.16 -11.28 -3.04
C LEU A 31 -5.35 -10.33 -2.80
N GLU A 32 -6.46 -10.85 -2.30
CA GLU A 32 -7.64 -10.07 -1.91
C GLU A 32 -7.42 -9.25 -0.63
N ASN A 33 -6.40 -9.58 0.17
CA ASN A 33 -6.10 -8.89 1.42
C ASN A 33 -5.12 -7.73 1.24
N ILE A 34 -4.54 -7.57 0.04
CA ILE A 34 -3.54 -6.55 -0.23
C ILE A 34 -4.13 -5.40 -1.03
N SER A 35 -3.73 -4.18 -0.67
CA SER A 35 -4.09 -2.95 -1.35
C SER A 35 -2.84 -2.12 -1.63
N PRO A 36 -2.61 -1.73 -2.90
CA PRO A 36 -1.60 -0.74 -3.24
C PRO A 36 -2.03 0.66 -2.81
N VAL A 37 -1.20 1.30 -1.98
CA VAL A 37 -1.31 2.70 -1.58
C VAL A 37 -0.16 3.47 -2.20
N PHE A 38 -0.46 4.52 -2.95
CA PHE A 38 0.54 5.46 -3.42
C PHE A 38 0.70 6.59 -2.41
N VAL A 39 1.95 6.96 -2.14
CA VAL A 39 2.29 8.19 -1.41
C VAL A 39 3.05 9.10 -2.36
N ASP A 40 2.48 10.27 -2.63
CA ASP A 40 3.14 11.33 -3.37
C ASP A 40 4.04 12.12 -2.40
N VAL A 41 5.36 12.01 -2.60
CA VAL A 41 6.35 12.61 -1.70
C VAL A 41 6.30 14.15 -1.76
N LEU A 42 6.00 14.72 -2.94
CA LEU A 42 5.98 16.17 -3.12
C LEU A 42 4.64 16.78 -2.66
N GLU A 43 3.52 16.17 -3.03
CA GLU A 43 2.18 16.67 -2.65
C GLU A 43 1.81 16.32 -1.22
N LYS A 44 2.53 15.38 -0.60
CA LYS A 44 2.24 14.84 0.74
C LYS A 44 0.82 14.28 0.83
N THR A 45 0.40 13.57 -0.21
CA THR A 45 -0.90 12.91 -0.29
C THR A 45 -0.75 11.41 -0.44
N ALA A 46 -1.74 10.66 0.06
CA ALA A 46 -1.82 9.22 -0.14
C ALA A 46 -3.17 8.83 -0.72
N PHE A 47 -3.19 7.80 -1.56
CA PHE A 47 -4.40 7.26 -2.16
C PHE A 47 -4.24 5.78 -2.51
N VAL A 48 -5.35 5.04 -2.48
CA VAL A 48 -5.40 3.66 -2.96
C VAL A 48 -5.64 3.65 -4.47
N ASP A 49 -4.88 2.85 -5.20
CA ASP A 49 -5.12 2.61 -6.63
C ASP A 49 -4.90 1.14 -6.98
N ILE A 50 -5.99 0.36 -6.92
CA ILE A 50 -6.01 -1.08 -7.20
C ILE A 50 -5.45 -1.42 -8.60
N GLY A 51 -5.46 -0.46 -9.53
CA GLY A 51 -4.85 -0.64 -10.85
C GLY A 51 -3.36 -1.02 -10.79
N ALA A 52 -2.65 -0.67 -9.72
CA ALA A 52 -1.24 -1.04 -9.52
C ALA A 52 -0.99 -2.55 -9.49
N MET A 53 -1.99 -3.35 -9.10
CA MET A 53 -1.91 -4.82 -9.12
C MET A 53 -1.62 -5.38 -10.53
N HIS A 54 -2.00 -4.62 -11.57
CA HIS A 54 -1.82 -5.02 -12.97
C HIS A 54 -1.02 -3.99 -13.79
N ALA A 55 -0.23 -3.13 -13.12
CA ALA A 55 0.51 -2.03 -13.75
C ALA A 55 -0.38 -1.06 -14.56
N ARG A 56 -1.60 -0.84 -14.10
CA ARG A 56 -2.63 0.02 -14.73
C ARG A 56 -3.07 1.18 -13.85
N SER A 57 -2.34 1.47 -12.76
CA SER A 57 -2.66 2.60 -11.89
C SER A 57 -2.60 3.92 -12.66
N THR A 58 -3.26 4.94 -12.11
CA THR A 58 -3.25 6.31 -12.63
C THR A 58 -1.82 6.88 -12.69
N VAL A 59 -0.94 6.43 -11.79
CA VAL A 59 0.47 6.82 -11.75
C VAL A 59 1.26 6.13 -12.86
N GLU A 60 0.95 4.87 -13.18
CA GLU A 60 1.69 4.05 -14.15
C GLU A 60 1.17 4.16 -15.59
N LYS A 61 -0.10 4.52 -15.77
CA LYS A 61 -0.75 4.51 -17.08
C LYS A 61 -0.04 5.42 -18.07
N GLY A 62 0.43 4.84 -19.17
CA GLY A 62 1.07 5.58 -20.26
C GLY A 62 2.55 5.89 -20.04
N ILE A 63 3.14 5.36 -18.96
CA ILE A 63 4.54 5.52 -18.58
C ILE A 63 5.31 4.25 -18.93
N LYS A 64 6.47 4.39 -19.56
CA LYS A 64 7.41 3.28 -19.73
C LYS A 64 8.38 3.28 -18.57
N PHE A 65 8.38 2.21 -17.78
CA PHE A 65 9.30 2.06 -16.67
C PHE A 65 10.67 1.54 -17.13
N LEU A 66 11.71 2.18 -16.61
CA LEU A 66 13.11 1.91 -16.84
C LEU A 66 13.72 1.31 -15.56
N THR A 67 14.80 0.55 -15.74
CA THR A 67 15.56 -0.06 -14.64
C THR A 67 16.63 0.87 -14.08
N ASN A 68 16.94 1.97 -14.76
CA ASN A 68 17.89 2.96 -14.29
C ASN A 68 17.14 4.26 -13.92
N LYS A 69 17.36 4.72 -12.68
CA LYS A 69 16.78 5.95 -12.15
C LYS A 69 17.36 7.20 -12.81
N ASP A 70 18.63 7.14 -13.22
CA ASP A 70 19.34 8.26 -13.84
C ASP A 70 18.75 8.66 -15.20
N GLU A 71 18.03 7.74 -15.86
CA GLU A 71 17.32 8.01 -17.12
C GLU A 71 16.01 8.80 -16.92
N VAL A 72 15.63 9.08 -15.67
CA VAL A 72 14.42 9.83 -15.30
C VAL A 72 14.78 10.93 -14.28
N PRO A 73 15.66 11.89 -14.64
CA PRO A 73 16.24 12.84 -13.69
C PRO A 73 15.20 13.81 -13.09
N ASN A 74 14.13 14.11 -13.83
CA ASN A 74 13.06 15.00 -13.40
C ASN A 74 11.80 14.23 -12.94
N GLY A 75 11.93 12.93 -12.69
CA GLY A 75 10.81 12.10 -12.28
C GLY A 75 10.27 12.49 -10.92
N LYS A 76 8.97 12.71 -10.83
CA LYS A 76 8.28 12.95 -9.57
C LYS A 76 8.38 11.70 -8.68
N PRO A 77 8.89 11.80 -7.44
CA PRO A 77 9.05 10.65 -6.55
C PRO A 77 7.72 10.23 -5.91
N PHE A 78 7.52 8.91 -5.88
CA PHE A 78 6.39 8.26 -5.23
C PHE A 78 6.86 7.05 -4.43
N TRP A 79 6.12 6.72 -3.39
CA TRP A 79 6.18 5.40 -2.75
C TRP A 79 4.98 4.58 -3.19
N LEU A 80 5.22 3.38 -3.70
CA LEU A 80 4.18 2.35 -3.81
C LEU A 80 4.26 1.44 -2.58
N VAL A 81 3.24 1.52 -1.75
CA VAL A 81 3.14 0.82 -0.47
C VAL A 81 2.12 -0.30 -0.58
N TRP A 82 2.56 -1.52 -0.31
CA TRP A 82 1.69 -2.68 -0.23
C TRP A 82 1.17 -2.82 1.20
N VAL A 83 -0.15 -2.65 1.36
CA VAL A 83 -0.81 -2.75 2.66
C VAL A 83 -1.68 -3.99 2.69
N THR A 84 -1.33 -4.94 3.55
CA THR A 84 -2.11 -6.15 3.81
C THR A 84 -2.98 -5.95 5.05
N ILE A 85 -4.28 -6.18 4.91
CA ILE A 85 -5.25 -6.16 6.01
C ILE A 85 -5.69 -7.60 6.28
N GLU A 86 -5.60 -8.04 7.53
CA GLU A 86 -6.15 -9.32 7.97
C GLU A 86 -7.25 -9.12 9.01
N ARG A 87 -8.00 -10.20 9.28
CA ARG A 87 -9.03 -10.24 10.32
C ARG A 87 -8.70 -11.31 11.35
N THR A 88 -8.88 -10.96 12.62
CA THR A 88 -8.90 -11.89 13.75
C THR A 88 -10.34 -12.01 14.27
N ALA A 89 -10.51 -12.77 15.35
CA ALA A 89 -11.78 -12.81 16.08
C ALA A 89 -12.15 -11.46 16.74
N THR A 90 -11.17 -10.59 17.00
CA THR A 90 -11.36 -9.30 17.70
C THR A 90 -11.57 -8.13 16.74
N GLY A 91 -11.03 -8.20 15.52
CA GLY A 91 -11.14 -7.11 14.56
C GLY A 91 -10.28 -7.30 13.32
N ALA A 92 -10.33 -6.32 12.41
CA ALA A 92 -9.38 -6.23 11.32
C ALA A 92 -8.17 -5.40 11.76
N TYR A 93 -6.99 -5.69 11.24
CA TYR A 93 -5.75 -4.97 11.54
C TYR A 93 -4.83 -4.91 10.31
N TYR A 94 -3.94 -3.93 10.26
CA TYR A 94 -2.89 -3.85 9.26
C TYR A 94 -1.80 -4.86 9.60
N ALA A 95 -1.77 -5.96 8.85
CA ALA A 95 -0.88 -7.09 9.12
C ALA A 95 0.49 -6.92 8.47
N GLY A 96 0.57 -6.25 7.32
CA GLY A 96 1.83 -6.03 6.60
C GLY A 96 1.82 -4.71 5.85
N VAL A 97 2.96 -4.01 5.87
CA VAL A 97 3.12 -2.72 5.21
C VAL A 97 4.54 -2.63 4.66
N THR A 98 4.70 -2.67 3.34
CA THR A 98 6.03 -2.58 2.72
C THR A 98 6.04 -1.52 1.63
N ALA A 99 7.06 -0.66 1.61
CA ALA A 99 7.19 0.39 0.61
C ALA A 99 8.23 0.06 -0.47
N CYS A 100 7.97 0.54 -1.69
CA CYS A 100 8.88 0.49 -2.84
C CYS A 100 9.03 1.89 -3.42
N GLU A 101 10.26 2.28 -3.74
CA GLU A 101 10.50 3.56 -4.44
C GLU A 101 10.05 3.45 -5.90
N MET A 102 9.48 4.54 -6.41
CA MET A 102 9.31 4.74 -7.85
C MET A 102 9.39 6.21 -8.21
N THR A 103 9.72 6.51 -9.47
CA THR A 103 9.62 7.87 -10.01
C THR A 103 8.82 7.85 -11.30
N VAL A 104 8.10 8.94 -11.57
CA VAL A 104 7.34 9.12 -12.80
C VAL A 104 7.56 10.52 -13.36
N ASP A 105 8.09 10.57 -14.57
CA ASP A 105 8.15 11.77 -15.40
C ASP A 105 7.09 11.67 -16.51
N ARG A 106 6.06 12.50 -16.38
CA ARG A 106 4.95 12.53 -17.34
C ARG A 106 5.31 13.27 -18.62
N GLU A 107 6.29 14.18 -18.60
CA GLU A 107 6.68 14.96 -19.78
C GLU A 107 7.32 14.08 -20.83
N ILE A 108 8.28 13.24 -20.41
CA ILE A 108 8.96 12.28 -21.30
C ILE A 108 8.30 10.91 -21.32
N ARG A 109 7.23 10.72 -20.54
CA ARG A 109 6.49 9.45 -20.38
C ARG A 109 7.42 8.30 -19.99
N ARG A 110 8.32 8.56 -19.05
CA ARG A 110 9.27 7.59 -18.47
C ARG A 110 9.14 7.59 -16.96
N GLY A 111 9.42 6.45 -16.37
CA GLY A 111 9.46 6.30 -14.92
C GLY A 111 10.55 5.32 -14.55
N TYR A 112 10.98 5.35 -13.30
CA TYR A 112 11.85 4.32 -12.76
C TYR A 112 11.09 3.49 -11.75
N LYS A 113 11.25 2.16 -11.85
CA LYS A 113 10.80 1.23 -10.82
C LYS A 113 11.51 -0.10 -10.93
N SER A 114 11.79 -0.75 -9.80
CA SER A 114 12.38 -2.09 -9.76
C SER A 114 11.28 -3.15 -9.67
N LEU A 115 10.92 -3.76 -10.81
CA LEU A 115 9.91 -4.84 -10.83
C LEU A 115 10.24 -5.99 -9.85
N PRO A 116 11.48 -6.51 -9.77
CA PRO A 116 11.82 -7.54 -8.79
C PRO A 116 11.58 -7.08 -7.35
N GLU A 117 11.91 -5.83 -7.03
CA GLU A 117 11.68 -5.28 -5.70
C GLU A 117 10.18 -5.16 -5.40
N HIS A 118 9.38 -4.66 -6.36
CA HIS A 118 7.93 -4.53 -6.18
C HIS A 118 7.26 -5.87 -5.86
N VAL A 119 7.59 -6.93 -6.60
CA VAL A 119 7.02 -8.26 -6.37
C VAL A 119 7.51 -8.83 -5.03
N ASN A 120 8.79 -8.68 -4.70
CA ASN A 120 9.35 -9.14 -3.42
C ASN A 120 8.72 -8.42 -2.23
N LYS A 121 8.51 -7.11 -2.31
CA LYS A 121 7.87 -6.32 -1.25
C LYS A 121 6.39 -6.69 -1.12
N MET A 122 5.69 -6.91 -2.23
CA MET A 122 4.31 -7.42 -2.22
C MET A 122 4.21 -8.76 -1.46
N ASP A 123 5.06 -9.73 -1.78
CA ASP A 123 5.14 -11.03 -1.09
C ASP A 123 5.46 -10.86 0.41
N LYS A 124 6.40 -9.97 0.75
CA LYS A 124 6.72 -9.68 2.15
C LYS A 124 5.57 -9.04 2.91
N SER A 125 4.82 -8.14 2.28
CA SER A 125 3.63 -7.55 2.90
C SER A 125 2.55 -8.60 3.16
N LEU A 126 2.33 -9.54 2.23
CA LEU A 126 1.44 -10.69 2.45
C LEU A 126 1.91 -11.55 3.61
N LYS A 127 3.23 -11.74 3.75
CA LYS A 127 3.87 -12.43 4.88
C LYS A 127 3.95 -11.59 6.16
N ARG A 128 3.17 -10.51 6.25
CA ARG A 128 3.01 -9.67 7.45
C ARG A 128 4.29 -8.92 7.87
N HIS A 129 5.19 -8.65 6.93
CA HIS A 129 6.36 -7.82 7.21
C HIS A 129 6.01 -6.33 7.17
N ILE A 130 6.65 -5.58 8.06
CA ILE A 130 6.64 -4.12 8.09
C ILE A 130 8.01 -3.65 7.58
N MET A 131 8.05 -3.05 6.39
CA MET A 131 9.27 -2.56 5.74
C MET A 131 9.03 -1.15 5.19
N VAL A 132 9.04 -0.19 6.10
CA VAL A 132 8.89 1.25 5.78
C VAL A 132 10.10 2.06 6.23
N GLU A 133 11.14 1.42 6.78
CA GLU A 133 12.32 2.07 7.34
C GLU A 133 13.01 3.04 6.37
N HIS A 134 13.06 2.68 5.09
CA HIS A 134 13.70 3.43 4.01
C HIS A 134 12.86 4.58 3.45
N MET A 135 11.61 4.74 3.90
CA MET A 135 10.81 5.92 3.59
C MET A 135 11.27 7.12 4.41
N ASP A 136 11.16 8.31 3.82
CA ASP A 136 11.35 9.56 4.53
C ASP A 136 10.24 9.78 5.59
N GLU A 137 10.57 10.56 6.62
CA GLU A 137 9.67 10.80 7.76
C GLU A 137 8.35 11.48 7.35
N SER A 138 8.40 12.38 6.36
CA SER A 138 7.20 13.06 5.85
C SER A 138 6.25 12.06 5.20
N SER A 139 6.76 11.17 4.35
CA SER A 139 5.98 10.12 3.69
C SER A 139 5.45 9.08 4.68
N LYS A 140 6.23 8.70 5.71
CA LYS A 140 5.75 7.83 6.81
C LYS A 140 4.55 8.45 7.52
N LYS A 141 4.63 9.74 7.84
CA LYS A 141 3.55 10.47 8.50
C LYS A 141 2.29 10.54 7.63
N VAL A 142 2.44 10.82 6.33
CA VAL A 142 1.33 10.84 5.37
C VAL A 142 0.65 9.47 5.31
N LEU A 143 1.43 8.40 5.19
CA LEU A 143 0.93 7.03 5.17
C LEU A 143 0.22 6.67 6.48
N GLY A 144 0.84 6.92 7.64
CA GLY A 144 0.26 6.63 8.95
C GLY A 144 -1.06 7.35 9.18
N THR A 145 -1.11 8.65 8.85
CA THR A 145 -2.33 9.44 8.93
C THR A 145 -3.42 8.87 8.02
N PHE A 146 -3.07 8.53 6.77
CA PHE A 146 -4.00 7.96 5.81
C PHE A 146 -4.60 6.62 6.27
N LEU A 147 -3.77 5.73 6.85
CA LEU A 147 -4.24 4.45 7.39
C LEU A 147 -5.15 4.65 8.61
N LYS A 148 -4.79 5.56 9.52
CA LYS A 148 -5.61 5.90 10.68
C LYS A 148 -6.96 6.51 10.28
N GLU A 149 -6.95 7.42 9.32
CA GLU A 149 -8.18 8.06 8.79
C GLU A 149 -9.08 7.10 8.01
N HIS A 150 -8.49 6.08 7.37
CA HIS A 150 -9.26 5.04 6.71
C HIS A 150 -10.12 4.27 7.70
N ASN A 151 -9.51 3.76 8.78
CA ASN A 151 -10.25 3.11 9.85
C ASN A 151 -9.43 3.12 11.15
N GLU A 152 -9.84 3.96 12.08
CA GLU A 152 -9.17 4.11 13.38
C GLU A 152 -9.22 2.83 14.22
N ALA A 153 -10.29 2.03 14.11
CA ALA A 153 -10.36 0.75 14.81
C ALA A 153 -9.33 -0.24 14.27
N ILE A 154 -9.15 -0.31 12.94
CA ILE A 154 -8.10 -1.15 12.33
C ILE A 154 -6.71 -0.68 12.74
N TRP A 155 -6.49 0.63 12.76
CA TRP A 155 -5.24 1.23 13.22
C TRP A 155 -4.92 0.84 14.66
N ASN A 156 -5.88 0.95 15.57
CA ASN A 156 -5.69 0.67 16.98
C ASN A 156 -5.48 -0.82 17.28
N GLU A 157 -6.08 -1.72 16.49
CA GLU A 157 -5.84 -3.17 16.56
C GLU A 157 -4.50 -3.59 15.90
N SER A 158 -3.85 -2.69 15.15
CA SER A 158 -2.57 -2.98 14.50
C SER A 158 -1.41 -2.97 15.50
N SER A 159 -0.31 -3.66 15.14
CA SER A 159 0.85 -3.78 16.01
C SER A 159 1.42 -2.41 16.40
N GLU A 160 1.94 -2.32 17.62
CA GLU A 160 2.67 -1.13 18.07
C GLU A 160 3.88 -0.84 17.18
N GLU A 161 4.55 -1.89 16.68
CA GLU A 161 5.64 -1.77 15.70
C GLU A 161 5.20 -0.96 14.47
N LEU A 162 4.03 -1.25 13.90
CA LEU A 162 3.50 -0.55 12.73
C LEU A 162 3.20 0.92 13.05
N ARG A 163 2.53 1.16 14.18
CA ARG A 163 2.16 2.52 14.60
C ARG A 163 3.39 3.37 14.90
N ARG A 164 4.40 2.82 15.57
CA ARG A 164 5.69 3.46 15.80
C ARG A 164 6.46 3.71 14.51
N ALA A 165 6.50 2.74 13.60
CA ALA A 165 7.23 2.88 12.35
C ALA A 165 6.67 3.98 11.43
N LEU A 166 5.39 4.36 11.60
CA LEU A 166 4.70 5.34 10.75
C LEU A 166 4.42 6.69 11.44
N LEU A 167 3.98 6.69 12.69
CA LEU A 167 3.60 7.90 13.45
C LEU A 167 4.40 8.09 14.74
N SER A 168 5.33 7.18 15.09
CA SER A 168 6.05 7.20 16.36
C SER A 168 5.13 7.21 17.60
N GLU A 169 3.92 6.65 17.48
CA GLU A 169 2.93 6.44 18.55
C GLU A 169 3.19 5.15 19.34
#